data_AF-A0A954ZNU2-F1
#
_entry.id   AF-A0A954ZNU2-F1
#
_cell.length_a   1.000
_cell.length_b   1.000
_cell.length_c   1.000
_cell.angle_alpha   90.00
_cell.angle_beta   90.00
_cell.angle_gamma   90.00
#
_symmetry.space_group_name_H-M   'P 1'
#
loop_
_entity.id
_entity.type
_entity.pdbx_description
1 polymer ?
#
loop_
_entity_poly.entity_id
_entity_poly.type
_entity_poly.pdbx_seq_one_letter_code
_entity_poly.pdbx_strand_id
1 'polypeptide(L)'
;MSSPDFRGSLPPNPSLRHLKLQAKELLKSARQGDSRALDRVGTYANRRHAVTLADAQLTIAREYGFRSWTQLKIQVETTAATFAERLDTFLAEGWAWGDNRRARLVLDVEPALTQANIYAACTAIDAQVVERLLADDPTSATRVGGPRHWQPILYVTWSCWLAERVDEALRVMELLLQHGADPNAAWHNPQYQVDESALYGCVTANCDRAARMLLERGADPNDNESLYHACENGNLAMLHALGDSGLAAKDISYCIKHAIDYR
;
A
#
# COMPACT_ATOMS: atom_id res chain seq x y z
N MET A 1 -14.69 30.30 -27.87
CA MET A 1 -14.08 29.50 -26.79
C MET A 1 -14.47 28.06 -27.06
N SER A 2 -13.62 27.32 -27.78
CA SER A 2 -13.91 25.93 -28.12
C SER A 2 -13.63 25.06 -26.91
N SER A 3 -14.67 24.35 -26.43
CA SER A 3 -14.56 23.36 -25.37
C SER A 3 -13.44 22.37 -25.70
N PRO A 4 -12.57 21.99 -24.74
CA PRO A 4 -11.63 20.91 -24.97
C PRO A 4 -12.44 19.64 -25.28
N ASP A 5 -12.12 18.96 -26.39
CA ASP A 5 -12.65 17.63 -26.69
C ASP A 5 -12.25 16.69 -25.56
N PHE A 6 -13.12 16.52 -24.57
CA PHE A 6 -12.99 15.48 -23.57
C PHE A 6 -13.10 14.14 -24.31
N ARG A 7 -12.01 13.37 -24.31
CA ARG A 7 -12.00 12.04 -24.93
C ARG A 7 -12.78 10.99 -24.12
N GLY A 8 -13.43 11.37 -23.03
CA GLY A 8 -14.34 10.53 -22.27
C GLY A 8 -13.64 9.48 -21.40
N SER A 9 -14.37 8.43 -21.03
CA SER A 9 -13.84 7.26 -20.32
C SER A 9 -12.93 6.42 -21.23
N LEU A 10 -12.01 5.65 -20.63
CA LEU A 10 -11.21 4.69 -21.39
C LEU A 10 -12.10 3.69 -22.15
N PRO A 11 -11.69 3.23 -23.35
CA PRO A 11 -12.40 2.18 -24.05
C PRO A 11 -12.35 0.87 -23.24
N PRO A 12 -13.29 -0.08 -23.45
CA PRO A 12 -13.37 -1.32 -22.67
C PRO A 12 -12.08 -2.14 -22.63
N ASN A 13 -11.32 -2.13 -23.74
CA ASN A 13 -10.01 -2.78 -23.85
C ASN A 13 -8.93 -1.72 -24.15
N PRO A 14 -8.47 -0.97 -23.14
CA PRO A 14 -7.52 0.09 -23.37
C PRO A 14 -6.14 -0.49 -23.70
N SER A 15 -5.45 0.12 -24.67
CA SER A 15 -4.13 -0.30 -25.11
C SER A 15 -3.09 0.76 -24.78
N LEU A 16 -2.15 0.44 -23.90
CA LEU A 16 -1.06 1.34 -23.55
C LEU A 16 -0.20 1.69 -24.78
N ARG A 17 -0.08 0.76 -25.74
CA ARG A 17 0.59 1.01 -27.02
C ARG A 17 -0.13 2.11 -27.81
N HIS A 18 -1.46 2.07 -27.90
CA HIS A 18 -2.24 3.09 -28.59
C HIS A 18 -2.13 4.45 -27.89
N LEU A 19 -2.20 4.49 -26.56
CA LEU A 19 -2.05 5.73 -25.80
C LEU A 19 -0.66 6.36 -25.98
N LYS A 20 0.40 5.54 -26.01
CA LYS A 20 1.77 6.00 -26.32
C LYS A 20 1.88 6.58 -27.73
N LEU A 21 1.18 6.00 -28.71
CA LEU A 21 1.14 6.53 -30.08
C LEU A 21 0.40 7.87 -30.12
N GLN A 22 -0.77 7.98 -29.46
CA GLN A 22 -1.52 9.24 -29.36
C GLN A 22 -0.68 10.38 -28.76
N ALA A 23 0.09 10.11 -27.70
CA ALA A 23 0.98 11.11 -27.11
C ALA A 23 2.11 11.54 -28.07
N LYS A 24 2.68 10.61 -28.83
CA LYS A 24 3.72 10.91 -29.84
C LYS A 24 3.17 11.71 -31.01
N GLU A 25 1.96 11.40 -31.47
CA GLU A 25 1.28 12.14 -32.53
C GLU A 25 0.96 13.56 -32.07
N LEU A 26 0.42 13.73 -30.86
CA LEU A 26 0.15 15.05 -30.28
C LEU A 26 1.42 15.91 -30.19
N LEU A 27 2.53 15.32 -29.72
CA LEU A 27 3.83 15.97 -29.67
C LEU A 27 4.30 16.41 -31.07
N LYS A 28 4.16 15.54 -32.06
CA LYS A 28 4.56 15.82 -33.44
C LYS A 28 3.75 16.99 -34.02
N SER A 29 2.43 16.97 -33.88
CA SER A 29 1.55 18.05 -34.35
C SER A 29 1.84 19.38 -33.64
N ALA A 30 2.03 19.37 -32.32
CA ALA A 30 2.36 20.59 -31.57
C ALA A 30 3.70 21.20 -32.03
N ARG A 31 4.72 20.37 -32.29
CA ARG A 31 6.03 20.84 -32.81
C ARG A 31 5.97 21.35 -34.25
N GLN A 32 4.97 20.93 -35.03
CA GLN A 32 4.72 21.41 -36.39
C GLN A 32 3.92 22.73 -36.40
N GLY A 33 3.55 23.27 -35.23
CA GLY A 33 2.81 24.52 -35.12
C GLY A 33 1.29 24.38 -35.28
N ASP A 34 0.75 23.15 -35.17
CA ASP A 34 -0.70 22.93 -35.18
C ASP A 34 -1.34 23.64 -33.96
N SER A 35 -2.19 24.63 -34.24
CA SER A 35 -2.81 25.48 -33.21
C SER A 35 -3.69 24.68 -32.25
N ARG A 36 -4.42 23.68 -32.73
CA ARG A 36 -5.27 22.83 -31.89
C ARG A 36 -4.43 21.93 -30.98
N ALA A 37 -3.32 21.38 -31.50
CA ALA A 37 -2.40 20.58 -30.68
C ALA A 37 -1.74 21.43 -29.58
N LEU A 38 -1.31 22.66 -29.91
CA LEU A 38 -0.72 23.61 -28.96
C LEU A 38 -1.73 24.06 -27.89
N ASP A 39 -3.00 24.25 -28.25
CA ASP A 39 -4.06 24.60 -27.29
C ASP A 39 -4.36 23.45 -26.34
N ARG A 40 -4.47 22.22 -26.84
CA ARG A 40 -4.65 21.02 -26.01
C ARG A 40 -3.53 20.88 -24.98
N VAL A 41 -2.28 20.93 -25.43
CA VAL A 41 -1.12 20.84 -24.53
C VAL A 41 -1.10 21.99 -23.54
N GLY A 42 -1.35 23.21 -24.03
CA GLY A 42 -1.36 24.43 -23.22
C GLY A 42 -2.42 24.48 -22.13
N THR A 43 -3.44 23.62 -22.21
CA THR A 43 -4.47 23.49 -21.16
C THR A 43 -3.90 22.86 -19.89
N TYR A 44 -2.92 21.96 -20.02
CA TYR A 44 -2.44 21.13 -18.90
C TYR A 44 -0.94 21.27 -18.61
N ALA A 45 -0.16 21.75 -19.58
CA ALA A 45 1.29 21.88 -19.49
C ALA A 45 1.74 23.34 -19.58
N ASN A 46 2.88 23.64 -18.96
CA ASN A 46 3.40 25.00 -18.87
C ASN A 46 4.04 25.43 -20.20
N ARG A 47 3.47 26.46 -20.85
CA ARG A 47 3.91 26.99 -22.16
C ARG A 47 5.27 27.71 -22.17
N ARG A 48 5.99 27.77 -21.04
CA ARG A 48 7.27 28.48 -20.95
C ARG A 48 8.42 27.81 -21.71
N HIS A 49 8.26 26.57 -22.14
CA HIS A 49 9.28 25.80 -22.85
C HIS A 49 8.72 25.08 -24.08
N ALA A 50 9.63 24.56 -24.91
CA ALA A 50 9.25 23.72 -26.04
C ALA A 50 8.46 22.48 -25.57
N VAL A 51 7.40 22.13 -26.28
CA VAL A 51 6.54 20.98 -25.94
C VAL A 51 7.36 19.69 -25.92
N THR A 52 7.25 18.98 -24.79
CA THR A 52 7.92 17.71 -24.52
C THR A 52 6.96 16.52 -24.63
N LEU A 53 7.53 15.31 -24.66
CA LEU A 53 6.72 14.09 -24.61
C LEU A 53 5.95 13.98 -23.29
N ALA A 54 6.52 14.46 -22.18
CA ALA A 54 5.87 14.46 -20.88
C ALA A 54 4.61 15.35 -20.88
N ASP A 55 4.68 16.51 -21.54
CA ASP A 55 3.52 17.41 -21.70
C ASP A 55 2.39 16.75 -22.50
N ALA A 56 2.75 16.07 -23.60
CA ALA A 56 1.79 15.33 -24.41
C ALA A 56 1.19 14.14 -23.65
N GLN A 57 1.99 13.38 -22.90
CA GLN A 57 1.53 12.29 -22.06
C GLN A 57 0.59 12.77 -20.94
N LEU A 58 0.93 13.88 -20.28
CA LEU A 58 0.07 14.51 -19.27
C LEU A 58 -1.26 14.95 -19.89
N THR A 59 -1.22 15.56 -21.07
CA THR A 59 -2.42 16.00 -21.81
C THR A 59 -3.35 14.82 -22.09
N ILE A 60 -2.81 13.73 -22.64
CA ILE A 60 -3.59 12.50 -22.88
C ILE A 60 -4.15 11.94 -21.58
N ALA A 61 -3.36 11.88 -20.51
CA ALA A 61 -3.83 11.41 -19.21
C ALA A 61 -5.01 12.25 -18.69
N ARG A 62 -4.90 13.58 -18.73
CA ARG A 62 -5.93 14.51 -18.27
C ARG A 62 -7.20 14.43 -19.10
N GLU A 63 -7.09 14.24 -20.41
CA GLU A 63 -8.24 14.07 -21.31
C GLU A 63 -9.04 12.80 -21.03
N TYR A 64 -8.41 11.75 -20.50
CA TYR A 64 -9.07 10.54 -20.00
C TYR A 64 -9.40 10.60 -18.49
N GLY A 65 -9.24 11.76 -17.84
CA GLY A 65 -9.59 11.98 -16.44
C GLY A 65 -8.52 11.61 -15.40
N PHE A 66 -7.32 11.21 -15.83
CA PHE A 66 -6.22 10.84 -14.92
C PHE A 66 -5.33 12.03 -14.57
N ARG A 67 -4.85 12.10 -13.32
CA ARG A 67 -4.02 13.24 -12.87
C ARG A 67 -2.59 13.18 -13.41
N SER A 68 -2.12 12.00 -13.79
CA SER A 68 -0.78 11.78 -14.34
C SER A 68 -0.78 10.63 -15.34
N TRP A 69 0.24 10.62 -16.21
CA TRP A 69 0.48 9.52 -17.13
C TRP A 69 0.73 8.19 -16.41
N THR A 70 1.42 8.22 -15.27
CA THR A 70 1.64 7.02 -14.44
C THR A 70 0.33 6.41 -13.98
N GLN A 71 -0.64 7.21 -13.52
CA GLN A 71 -1.96 6.69 -13.12
C GLN A 71 -2.69 6.05 -14.30
N LEU A 72 -2.71 6.72 -15.47
CA LEU A 72 -3.31 6.15 -16.67
C LEU A 72 -2.64 4.82 -17.05
N LYS A 73 -1.30 4.75 -17.01
CA LYS A 73 -0.54 3.54 -17.34
C LYS A 73 -0.93 2.38 -16.42
N ILE A 74 -0.91 2.61 -15.10
CA ILE A 74 -1.23 1.55 -14.12
C ILE A 74 -2.68 1.07 -14.33
N GLN A 75 -3.63 1.98 -14.59
CA GLN A 75 -5.03 1.60 -14.83
C GLN A 75 -5.15 0.65 -16.03
N VAL A 76 -4.49 0.99 -17.13
CA VAL A 76 -4.54 0.21 -18.38
C VAL A 76 -3.89 -1.16 -18.20
N GLU A 77 -2.71 -1.20 -17.57
CA GLU A 77 -2.02 -2.46 -17.28
C GLU A 77 -2.84 -3.35 -16.34
N THR A 78 -3.44 -2.77 -15.30
CA THR A 78 -4.29 -3.49 -14.35
C THR A 78 -5.54 -4.05 -15.02
N THR A 79 -6.18 -3.26 -15.89
CA THR A 79 -7.40 -3.69 -16.62
C THR A 79 -7.10 -4.86 -17.57
N ALA A 80 -5.92 -4.85 -18.20
CA ALA A 80 -5.51 -5.91 -19.13
C ALA A 80 -5.02 -7.19 -18.44
N ALA A 81 -4.62 -7.12 -17.17
CA ALA A 81 -4.14 -8.26 -16.40
C ALA A 81 -5.28 -9.23 -16.07
N THR A 82 -4.96 -10.52 -15.97
CA THR A 82 -5.84 -11.56 -15.45
C THR A 82 -6.13 -11.37 -13.97
N PHE A 83 -7.15 -12.05 -13.44
CA PHE A 83 -7.45 -12.01 -12.00
C PHE A 83 -6.26 -12.46 -11.15
N ALA A 84 -5.56 -13.54 -11.55
CA ALA A 84 -4.39 -14.04 -10.82
C ALA A 84 -3.24 -13.03 -10.80
N GLU A 85 -2.91 -12.41 -11.93
CA GLU A 85 -1.86 -11.39 -12.00
C GLU A 85 -2.21 -10.13 -11.17
N ARG A 86 -3.50 -9.76 -11.12
CA ARG A 86 -3.97 -8.68 -10.25
C ARG A 86 -3.85 -9.06 -8.77
N LEU A 87 -4.21 -10.29 -8.41
CA LEU A 87 -4.08 -10.79 -7.05
C LEU A 87 -2.62 -10.79 -6.58
N ASP A 88 -1.70 -11.28 -7.42
CA ASP A 88 -0.26 -11.28 -7.14
C ASP A 88 0.26 -9.85 -6.97
N THR A 89 -0.15 -8.94 -7.87
CA THR A 89 0.21 -7.52 -7.75
C THR A 89 -0.33 -6.91 -6.47
N PHE A 90 -1.60 -7.16 -6.13
CA PHE A 90 -2.23 -6.62 -4.93
C PHE A 90 -1.50 -7.07 -3.66
N LEU A 91 -1.18 -8.36 -3.54
CA LEU A 91 -0.48 -8.90 -2.38
C LEU A 91 1.01 -8.52 -2.32
N ALA A 92 1.66 -8.33 -3.47
CA ALA A 92 3.05 -7.87 -3.52
C ALA A 92 3.18 -6.41 -3.07
N GLU A 93 2.22 -5.56 -3.44
CA GLU A 93 2.29 -4.10 -3.27
C GLU A 93 1.48 -3.58 -2.06
N GLY A 94 0.53 -4.36 -1.52
CA GLY A 94 -0.42 -3.94 -0.48
C GLY A 94 0.13 -3.83 0.94
N TRP A 95 1.43 -3.56 1.10
CA TRP A 95 2.12 -3.53 2.40
C TRP A 95 2.88 -2.20 2.59
N ALA A 96 3.36 -1.91 3.79
CA ALA A 96 3.87 -0.60 4.20
C ALA A 96 4.93 0.00 3.24
N TRP A 97 5.78 -0.84 2.65
CA TRP A 97 6.85 -0.43 1.73
C TRP A 97 6.59 -0.76 0.25
N GLY A 98 5.38 -1.19 -0.09
CA GLY A 98 4.98 -1.45 -1.48
C GLY A 98 4.56 -0.19 -2.22
N ASP A 99 4.24 -0.34 -3.51
CA ASP A 99 3.54 0.70 -4.26
C ASP A 99 2.06 0.75 -3.84
N ASN A 100 1.81 1.41 -2.70
CA ASN A 100 0.47 1.55 -2.10
C ASN A 100 -0.55 2.16 -3.07
N ARG A 101 -0.10 3.00 -4.01
CA ARG A 101 -0.97 3.57 -5.05
C ARG A 101 -1.38 2.50 -6.05
N ARG A 102 -0.45 1.64 -6.47
CA ARG A 102 -0.74 0.52 -7.35
C ARG A 102 -1.65 -0.49 -6.68
N ALA A 103 -1.39 -0.86 -5.42
CA ALA A 103 -2.25 -1.76 -4.66
C ALA A 103 -3.71 -1.26 -4.59
N ARG A 104 -3.90 0.04 -4.29
CA ARG A 104 -5.22 0.69 -4.29
C ARG A 104 -5.90 0.65 -5.64
N LEU A 105 -5.18 0.99 -6.70
CA LEU A 105 -5.76 0.97 -8.04
C LEU A 105 -6.20 -0.43 -8.47
N VAL A 106 -5.39 -1.44 -8.13
CA VAL A 106 -5.70 -2.84 -8.41
C VAL A 106 -6.97 -3.27 -7.68
N LEU A 107 -7.11 -2.92 -6.41
CA LEU A 107 -8.30 -3.21 -5.62
C LEU A 107 -9.54 -2.44 -6.12
N ASP A 108 -9.39 -1.18 -6.54
CA ASP A 108 -10.48 -0.39 -7.12
C ASP A 108 -10.99 -0.99 -8.44
N VAL A 109 -10.08 -1.56 -9.24
CA VAL A 109 -10.43 -2.24 -10.51
C VAL A 109 -11.11 -3.58 -10.27
N GLU A 110 -10.64 -4.35 -9.29
CA GLU A 110 -11.17 -5.69 -8.99
C GLU A 110 -11.42 -5.87 -7.48
N PRO A 111 -12.54 -5.35 -6.95
CA PRO A 111 -12.86 -5.50 -5.52
C PRO A 111 -13.01 -6.95 -5.07
N ALA A 112 -13.31 -7.88 -6.00
CA ALA A 112 -13.45 -9.30 -5.71
C ALA A 112 -12.12 -9.97 -5.31
N LEU A 113 -10.96 -9.31 -5.50
CA LEU A 113 -9.67 -9.81 -5.01
C LEU A 113 -9.68 -10.09 -3.50
N THR A 114 -10.42 -9.31 -2.72
CA THR A 114 -10.59 -9.50 -1.27
C THR A 114 -11.08 -10.91 -0.92
N GLN A 115 -11.91 -11.50 -1.78
CA GLN A 115 -12.53 -12.81 -1.57
C GLN A 115 -11.62 -13.98 -1.96
N ALA A 116 -10.47 -13.71 -2.59
CA ALA A 116 -9.68 -14.75 -3.24
C ALA A 116 -9.05 -15.75 -2.24
N ASN A 117 -8.57 -15.23 -1.10
CA ASN A 117 -7.97 -16.02 -0.01
C ASN A 117 -7.78 -15.15 1.25
N ILE A 118 -7.38 -15.80 2.36
CA ILE A 118 -7.19 -15.14 3.65
C ILE A 118 -6.14 -14.02 3.59
N TYR A 119 -5.09 -14.18 2.79
CA TYR A 119 -4.03 -13.18 2.66
C TYR A 119 -4.55 -11.90 2.04
N ALA A 120 -5.35 -12.01 0.97
CA ALA A 120 -5.94 -10.86 0.29
C ALA A 120 -6.96 -10.14 1.18
N ALA A 121 -7.78 -10.89 1.90
CA ALA A 121 -8.71 -10.34 2.88
C ALA A 121 -7.98 -9.58 4.01
N CYS A 122 -6.90 -10.14 4.55
CA CYS A 122 -6.08 -9.49 5.57
C CYS A 122 -5.36 -8.24 5.04
N THR A 123 -4.78 -8.28 3.83
CA THR A 123 -4.14 -7.12 3.18
C THR A 123 -5.13 -5.98 2.98
N ALA A 124 -6.34 -6.29 2.50
CA ALA A 124 -7.41 -5.32 2.31
C ALA A 124 -8.06 -4.85 3.61
N ILE A 125 -7.79 -5.54 4.72
CA ILE A 125 -8.43 -5.34 6.02
C ILE A 125 -9.96 -5.47 5.88
N ASP A 126 -10.42 -6.59 5.31
CA ASP A 126 -11.85 -6.90 5.16
C ASP A 126 -12.26 -7.89 6.25
N ALA A 127 -12.78 -7.38 7.36
CA ALA A 127 -13.11 -8.20 8.52
C ALA A 127 -14.21 -9.23 8.22
N GLN A 128 -15.18 -8.85 7.38
CA GLN A 128 -16.30 -9.72 7.05
C GLN A 128 -15.84 -10.91 6.19
N VAL A 129 -14.88 -10.71 5.31
CA VAL A 129 -14.30 -11.80 4.51
C VAL A 129 -13.41 -12.68 5.36
N VAL A 130 -12.56 -12.08 6.20
CA VAL A 130 -11.71 -12.84 7.12
C VAL A 130 -12.55 -13.75 8.01
N GLU A 131 -13.63 -13.23 8.60
CA GLU A 131 -14.55 -14.02 9.42
C GLU A 131 -15.14 -15.22 8.65
N ARG A 132 -15.61 -15.01 7.42
CA ARG A 132 -16.14 -16.10 6.58
C ARG A 132 -15.07 -17.15 6.26
N LEU A 133 -13.89 -16.72 5.84
CA LEU A 133 -12.80 -17.64 5.47
C LEU A 133 -12.30 -18.44 6.68
N LEU A 134 -12.27 -17.85 7.87
CA LEU A 134 -11.92 -18.54 9.11
C LEU A 134 -13.01 -19.48 9.60
N ALA A 135 -14.28 -19.16 9.35
CA ALA A 135 -15.39 -20.08 9.63
C ALA A 135 -15.30 -21.35 8.75
N ASP A 136 -14.88 -21.20 7.49
CA ASP A 136 -14.70 -22.30 6.55
C ASP A 136 -13.41 -23.10 6.81
N ASP A 137 -12.28 -22.42 7.07
CA ASP A 137 -10.98 -23.03 7.39
C ASP A 137 -10.27 -22.26 8.52
N PRO A 138 -10.50 -22.62 9.80
CA PRO A 138 -9.85 -22.00 10.95
C PRO A 138 -8.32 -22.08 10.90
N THR A 139 -7.76 -23.11 10.26
CA THR A 139 -6.30 -23.30 10.19
C THR A 139 -5.63 -22.33 9.23
N SER A 140 -6.42 -21.61 8.41
CA SER A 140 -5.91 -20.57 7.54
C SER A 140 -5.35 -19.38 8.33
N ALA A 141 -5.75 -19.16 9.59
CA ALA A 141 -5.23 -18.09 10.47
C ALA A 141 -3.72 -18.15 10.73
N THR A 142 -3.12 -19.34 10.68
CA THR A 142 -1.71 -19.57 11.01
C THR A 142 -0.88 -20.03 9.81
N ARG A 143 -1.53 -20.35 8.70
CA ARG A 143 -0.87 -20.94 7.53
C ARG A 143 -0.05 -19.89 6.80
N VAL A 144 1.26 -20.11 6.75
CA VAL A 144 2.18 -19.29 5.96
C VAL A 144 1.88 -19.42 4.46
N GLY A 145 1.80 -18.29 3.75
CA GLY A 145 1.55 -18.30 2.30
C GLY A 145 1.54 -16.92 1.68
N GLY A 146 0.86 -16.82 0.53
CA GLY A 146 0.91 -15.66 -0.36
C GLY A 146 2.32 -15.40 -0.93
N PRO A 147 2.51 -14.31 -1.72
CA PRO A 147 3.79 -14.04 -2.38
C PRO A 147 4.93 -13.68 -1.42
N ARG A 148 4.61 -13.42 -0.15
CA ARG A 148 5.59 -13.05 0.88
C ARG A 148 5.96 -14.21 1.79
N HIS A 149 5.26 -15.35 1.68
CA HIS A 149 5.39 -16.47 2.61
C HIS A 149 5.26 -16.00 4.05
N TRP A 150 4.17 -15.30 4.35
CA TRP A 150 3.88 -14.74 5.67
C TRP A 150 2.66 -15.42 6.31
N GLN A 151 2.58 -15.36 7.64
CA GLN A 151 1.32 -15.62 8.34
C GLN A 151 0.30 -14.49 8.05
N PRO A 152 -1.01 -14.76 8.06
CA PRO A 152 -2.03 -13.75 7.81
C PRO A 152 -1.96 -12.50 8.70
N ILE A 153 -1.52 -12.64 9.96
CA ILE A 153 -1.41 -11.49 10.87
C ILE A 153 -0.40 -10.45 10.37
N LEU A 154 0.67 -10.87 9.68
CA LEU A 154 1.63 -9.95 9.07
C LEU A 154 1.02 -9.20 7.88
N TYR A 155 0.10 -9.81 7.13
CA TYR A 155 -0.59 -9.13 6.03
C TYR A 155 -1.50 -7.98 6.50
N VAL A 156 -2.04 -8.04 7.72
CA VAL A 156 -2.81 -6.93 8.31
C VAL A 156 -1.90 -5.92 9.02
N THR A 157 -0.91 -6.35 9.79
CA THR A 157 -0.05 -5.43 10.56
C THR A 157 0.91 -4.64 9.68
N TRP A 158 1.32 -5.20 8.55
CA TRP A 158 2.11 -4.51 7.54
C TRP A 158 1.25 -3.92 6.41
N SER A 159 -0.08 -3.98 6.48
CA SER A 159 -0.95 -3.45 5.42
C SER A 159 -0.79 -1.93 5.27
N CYS A 160 -0.77 -1.45 4.03
CA CYS A 160 -0.77 -0.02 3.75
C CYS A 160 -2.12 0.68 4.02
N TRP A 161 -3.11 -0.05 4.50
CA TRP A 161 -4.40 0.47 4.98
C TRP A 161 -4.53 0.50 6.51
N LEU A 162 -3.56 -0.04 7.27
CA LEU A 162 -3.69 -0.22 8.72
C LEU A 162 -4.10 1.08 9.44
N ALA A 163 -3.36 2.17 9.20
CA ALA A 163 -3.61 3.46 9.83
C ALA A 163 -4.95 4.10 9.38
N GLU A 164 -5.47 3.75 8.20
CA GLU A 164 -6.72 4.29 7.68
C GLU A 164 -7.95 3.47 8.09
N ARG A 165 -7.77 2.20 8.43
CA ARG A 165 -8.86 1.24 8.73
C ARG A 165 -8.70 0.61 10.12
N VAL A 166 -8.23 1.38 11.09
CA VAL A 166 -7.85 0.87 12.42
C VAL A 166 -8.95 0.03 13.08
N ASP A 167 -10.20 0.48 13.09
CA ASP A 167 -11.29 -0.27 13.74
C ASP A 167 -11.57 -1.62 13.08
N GLU A 168 -11.41 -1.71 11.76
CA GLU A 168 -11.57 -2.97 11.03
C GLU A 168 -10.33 -3.86 11.16
N ALA A 169 -9.14 -3.25 11.19
CA ALA A 169 -7.89 -3.96 11.44
C ALA A 169 -7.88 -4.65 12.80
N LEU A 170 -8.37 -3.97 13.85
CA LEU A 170 -8.51 -4.57 15.16
C LEU A 170 -9.45 -5.78 15.15
N ARG A 171 -10.53 -5.76 14.35
CA ARG A 171 -11.42 -6.93 14.20
C ARG A 171 -10.73 -8.08 13.47
N VAL A 172 -10.01 -7.79 12.39
CA VAL A 172 -9.23 -8.80 11.65
C VAL A 172 -8.17 -9.43 12.56
N MET A 173 -7.40 -8.62 13.27
CA MET A 173 -6.37 -9.07 14.20
C MET A 173 -6.97 -9.93 15.32
N GLU A 174 -8.07 -9.48 15.93
CA GLU A 174 -8.79 -10.23 16.96
C GLU A 174 -9.21 -11.62 16.46
N LEU A 175 -9.83 -11.70 15.28
CA LEU A 175 -10.24 -12.95 14.66
C LEU A 175 -9.04 -13.88 14.45
N LEU A 176 -7.95 -13.38 13.87
CA LEU A 176 -6.75 -14.17 13.64
C LEU A 176 -6.14 -14.70 14.95
N LEU A 177 -6.04 -13.84 15.97
CA LEU A 177 -5.50 -14.19 17.29
C LEU A 177 -6.38 -15.23 18.02
N GLN A 178 -7.71 -15.10 17.94
CA GLN A 178 -8.65 -16.11 18.47
C GLN A 178 -8.49 -17.48 17.79
N HIS A 179 -8.11 -17.47 16.52
CA HIS A 179 -7.83 -18.66 15.72
C HIS A 179 -6.35 -19.10 15.77
N GLY A 180 -5.56 -18.57 16.71
CA GLY A 180 -4.22 -19.06 17.04
C GLY A 180 -3.08 -18.42 16.26
N ALA A 181 -3.30 -17.29 15.58
CA ALA A 181 -2.20 -16.51 15.01
C ALA A 181 -1.21 -16.11 16.11
N ASP A 182 0.09 -16.19 15.79
CA ASP A 182 1.15 -15.84 16.72
C ASP A 182 1.29 -14.31 16.81
N PRO A 183 1.09 -13.69 17.99
CA PRO A 183 1.31 -12.24 18.16
C PRO A 183 2.78 -11.84 17.94
N ASN A 184 3.71 -12.79 18.01
CA ASN A 184 5.14 -12.63 17.72
C ASN A 184 5.52 -13.09 16.31
N ALA A 185 4.54 -13.35 15.42
CA ALA A 185 4.83 -13.65 14.03
C ALA A 185 5.75 -12.57 13.45
N ALA A 186 6.78 -13.00 12.74
CA ALA A 186 7.77 -12.12 12.12
C ALA A 186 8.13 -12.61 10.72
N TRP A 187 8.69 -11.72 9.92
CA TRP A 187 9.27 -12.07 8.63
C TRP A 187 10.74 -11.67 8.58
N HIS A 188 11.54 -12.45 7.86
CA HIS A 188 12.97 -12.16 7.74
C HIS A 188 13.21 -11.09 6.69
N ASN A 189 13.78 -9.95 7.09
CA ASN A 189 14.22 -8.90 6.17
C ASN A 189 15.67 -9.18 5.69
N PRO A 190 15.86 -9.64 4.44
CA PRO A 190 17.18 -10.00 3.94
C PRO A 190 18.10 -8.80 3.72
N GLN A 191 17.56 -7.58 3.63
CA GLN A 191 18.37 -6.37 3.45
C GLN A 191 19.16 -6.03 4.71
N TYR A 192 18.53 -6.19 5.87
CA TYR A 192 19.12 -5.84 7.17
C TYR A 192 19.51 -7.07 8.01
N GLN A 193 19.15 -8.28 7.56
CA GLN A 193 19.43 -9.54 8.25
C GLN A 193 18.79 -9.59 9.65
N VAL A 194 17.57 -9.07 9.77
CA VAL A 194 16.78 -9.02 11.00
C VAL A 194 15.39 -9.59 10.76
N ASP A 195 14.76 -10.07 11.82
CA ASP A 195 13.37 -10.49 11.78
C ASP A 195 12.48 -9.33 12.23
N GLU A 196 11.50 -8.98 11.39
CA GLU A 196 10.60 -7.87 11.63
C GLU A 196 9.23 -8.39 12.05
N SER A 197 8.84 -8.01 13.27
CA SER A 197 7.67 -8.56 13.94
C SER A 197 6.35 -7.97 13.45
N ALA A 198 5.25 -8.62 13.81
CA ALA A 198 3.91 -8.08 13.65
C ALA A 198 3.73 -6.78 14.44
N LEU A 199 4.33 -6.68 15.64
CA LEU A 199 4.32 -5.49 16.47
C LEU A 199 5.02 -4.31 15.78
N TYR A 200 6.19 -4.58 15.19
CA TYR A 200 6.93 -3.56 14.47
C TYR A 200 6.14 -3.01 13.27
N GLY A 201 5.41 -3.86 12.53
CA GLY A 201 4.49 -3.39 11.48
C GLY A 201 3.45 -2.37 11.99
N CYS A 202 2.90 -2.57 13.19
CA CYS A 202 2.01 -1.60 13.83
C CYS A 202 2.73 -0.29 14.19
N VAL A 203 3.99 -0.36 14.63
CA VAL A 203 4.84 0.82 14.90
C VAL A 203 5.16 1.57 13.61
N THR A 204 5.49 0.88 12.52
CA THR A 204 5.71 1.49 11.19
C THR A 204 4.47 2.24 10.70
N ALA A 205 3.28 1.69 10.93
CA ALA A 205 2.01 2.36 10.63
C ALA A 205 1.64 3.46 11.64
N ASN A 206 2.44 3.65 12.70
CA ASN A 206 2.20 4.54 13.84
C ASN A 206 0.81 4.32 14.48
N CYS A 207 0.38 3.07 14.58
CA CYS A 207 -0.95 2.66 15.05
C CYS A 207 -0.87 2.07 16.47
N ASP A 208 -0.97 2.92 17.48
CA ASP A 208 -0.85 2.54 18.91
C ASP A 208 -1.93 1.56 19.36
N ARG A 209 -3.14 1.68 18.81
CA ARG A 209 -4.26 0.77 19.12
C ARG A 209 -3.98 -0.66 18.67
N ALA A 210 -3.42 -0.83 17.47
CA ALA A 210 -3.07 -2.16 16.94
C ALA A 210 -1.87 -2.75 17.69
N ALA A 211 -0.85 -1.94 17.98
CA ALA A 211 0.28 -2.37 18.80
C ALA A 211 -0.16 -2.82 20.19
N ARG A 212 -1.03 -2.04 20.86
CA ARG A 212 -1.59 -2.39 22.18
C ARG A 212 -2.31 -3.73 22.17
N MET A 213 -3.12 -4.01 21.15
CA MET A 213 -3.80 -5.32 21.01
C MET A 213 -2.81 -6.48 20.94
N LEU A 214 -1.72 -6.35 20.18
CA LEU A 214 -0.70 -7.41 20.10
C LEU A 214 0.03 -7.60 21.43
N LEU A 215 0.37 -6.49 22.10
CA LEU A 215 1.02 -6.52 23.41
C LEU A 215 0.14 -7.17 24.48
N GLU A 216 -1.15 -6.85 24.53
CA GLU A 216 -2.14 -7.50 25.40
C GLU A 216 -2.27 -9.02 25.12
N ARG A 217 -1.86 -9.46 23.93
CA ARG A 217 -1.82 -10.87 23.52
C ARG A 217 -0.45 -11.52 23.67
N GLY A 218 0.54 -10.81 24.20
CA GLY A 218 1.87 -11.36 24.49
C GLY A 218 2.89 -11.17 23.37
N ALA A 219 2.72 -10.18 22.50
CA ALA A 219 3.82 -9.71 21.65
C ALA A 219 4.98 -9.19 22.53
N ASP A 220 6.21 -9.53 22.16
CA ASP A 220 7.42 -9.09 22.85
C ASP A 220 7.70 -7.63 22.50
N PRO A 221 7.66 -6.69 23.46
CA PRO A 221 7.98 -5.29 23.20
C PRO A 221 9.50 -5.07 22.97
N ASN A 222 10.33 -6.09 23.18
CA ASN A 222 11.79 -6.06 23.02
C ASN A 222 12.25 -6.74 21.72
N ASP A 223 11.50 -6.57 20.63
CA ASP A 223 11.80 -7.11 19.29
C ASP A 223 12.96 -6.39 18.54
N ASN A 224 13.71 -5.53 19.25
CA ASN A 224 14.80 -4.67 18.77
C ASN A 224 14.41 -3.51 17.82
N GLU A 225 13.21 -3.52 17.24
CA GLU A 225 12.79 -2.54 16.24
C GLU A 225 11.73 -1.57 16.80
N SER A 226 10.75 -2.10 17.55
CA SER A 226 9.53 -1.38 17.93
C SER A 226 9.81 -0.19 18.85
N LEU A 227 10.60 -0.34 19.91
CA LEU A 227 10.89 0.76 20.84
C LEU A 227 11.68 1.89 20.16
N TYR A 228 12.68 1.53 19.35
CA TYR A 228 13.52 2.48 18.65
C TYR A 228 12.68 3.36 17.71
N HIS A 229 11.90 2.74 16.83
CA HIS A 229 11.08 3.47 15.87
C HIS A 229 9.88 4.17 16.51
N ALA A 230 9.34 3.66 17.62
CA ALA A 230 8.32 4.38 18.39
C ALA A 230 8.86 5.71 18.96
N CYS A 231 10.14 5.76 19.35
CA CYS A 231 10.79 6.99 19.79
C CYS A 231 10.93 8.01 18.64
N GLU A 232 11.32 7.56 17.44
CA GLU A 232 11.41 8.43 16.25
C GLU A 232 10.06 9.02 15.84
N ASN A 233 8.99 8.24 15.97
CA ASN A 233 7.63 8.66 15.62
C ASN A 233 7.02 9.68 16.59
N GLY A 234 7.56 9.83 17.81
CA GLY A 234 7.05 10.76 18.82
C GLY A 234 5.64 10.45 19.34
N ASN A 235 5.13 9.24 19.13
CA ASN A 235 3.80 8.84 19.58
C ASN A 235 3.84 8.37 21.04
N LEU A 236 3.44 9.25 21.96
CA LEU A 236 3.44 8.95 23.40
C LEU A 236 2.52 7.78 23.76
N ALA A 237 1.38 7.62 23.08
CA ALA A 237 0.47 6.49 23.35
C ALA A 237 1.12 5.14 23.00
N MET A 238 1.89 5.10 21.90
CA MET A 238 2.70 3.95 21.52
C MET A 238 3.78 3.65 22.56
N LEU A 239 4.53 4.67 22.98
CA LEU A 239 5.59 4.52 23.99
C LEU A 239 5.04 4.04 25.34
N HIS A 240 3.87 4.55 25.76
CA HIS A 240 3.17 4.06 26.94
C HIS A 240 2.77 2.59 26.80
N ALA A 241 2.18 2.19 25.66
CA ALA A 241 1.80 0.80 25.44
C ALA A 241 3.00 -0.15 25.53
N LEU A 242 4.13 0.20 24.91
CA LEU A 242 5.37 -0.58 24.99
C LEU A 242 5.90 -0.63 26.43
N GLY A 243 5.97 0.53 27.11
CA GLY A 243 6.46 0.63 28.48
C GLY A 243 5.67 -0.21 29.49
N ASP A 244 4.34 -0.21 29.38
CA ASP A 244 3.44 -1.00 30.22
C ASP A 244 3.59 -2.51 30.01
N SER A 245 4.20 -2.93 28.89
CA SER A 245 4.33 -4.33 28.47
C SER A 245 5.67 -4.97 28.84
N GLY A 246 6.54 -4.27 29.56
CA GLY A 246 7.77 -4.85 30.13
C GLY A 246 9.02 -4.68 29.26
N LEU A 247 9.36 -3.43 28.92
CA LEU A 247 10.63 -3.11 28.26
C LEU A 247 11.84 -3.44 29.14
N ALA A 248 12.86 -4.05 28.55
CA ALA A 248 14.10 -4.34 29.25
C ALA A 248 14.97 -3.08 29.38
N ALA A 249 15.68 -2.95 30.50
CA ALA A 249 16.53 -1.80 30.78
C ALA A 249 17.60 -1.55 29.70
N LYS A 250 18.12 -2.62 29.07
CA LYS A 250 19.10 -2.52 27.98
C LYS A 250 18.54 -1.80 26.75
N ASP A 251 17.27 -2.06 26.41
CA ASP A 251 16.65 -1.55 25.19
C ASP A 251 16.20 -0.10 25.40
N ILE A 252 15.72 0.23 26.60
CA ILE A 252 15.50 1.61 27.04
C ILE A 252 16.81 2.41 26.98
N SER A 253 17.90 1.87 27.55
CA SER A 253 19.19 2.56 27.57
C SER A 253 19.75 2.79 26.17
N TYR A 254 19.60 1.80 25.28
CA TYR A 254 19.97 1.91 23.87
C TYR A 254 19.20 3.05 23.19
N CYS A 255 17.88 3.10 23.33
CA CYS A 255 17.06 4.12 22.70
C CYS A 255 17.33 5.53 23.27
N ILE A 256 17.49 5.66 24.59
CA ILE A 256 17.85 6.94 25.23
C ILE A 256 19.20 7.45 24.72
N LYS A 257 20.20 6.56 24.61
CA LYS A 257 21.51 6.93 24.06
C LYS A 257 21.35 7.51 22.66
N HIS A 258 20.63 6.82 21.77
CA HIS A 258 20.42 7.28 20.40
C HIS A 258 19.57 8.56 20.31
N ALA A 259 18.57 8.74 21.18
CA ALA A 259 17.79 9.97 21.25
C ALA A 259 18.62 11.20 21.68
N ILE A 260 19.76 10.98 22.36
CA ILE A 260 20.68 12.03 22.81
C ILE A 260 21.87 12.21 21.85
N ASP A 261 22.12 11.27 20.93
CA ASP A 261 23.22 11.29 19.96
C ASP A 261 23.07 12.36 18.84
N TYR A 262 22.13 13.30 18.97
CA TYR A 262 22.06 14.49 18.10
C TYR A 262 23.27 15.42 18.34
N ARG A 263 24.25 15.34 17.43
CA ARG A 263 25.23 16.41 17.15
C ARG A 263 24.98 17.01 15.76
#